data_AF-J9FPZ2-F1
#
_entry.id   AF-J9FPZ2-F1
#
_cell.length_a   1.000
_cell.length_b   1.000
_cell.length_c   1.000
_cell.angle_alpha   90.00
_cell.angle_beta   90.00
_cell.angle_gamma   90.00
#
_symmetry.space_group_name_H-M   'P 1'
#
loop_
_entity.id
_entity.type
_entity.pdbx_description
1 polymer ?
#
loop_
_entity_poly.entity_id
_entity_poly.type
_entity_poly.pdbx_seq_one_letter_code
_entity_poly.pdbx_strand_id
1 'polypeptide(L)'
;MKSEDLMKRATTSATEALQGKIAGVSVLKTGGNAGAGISVKIRGIKTMGSNEPLYVIDGYPGDINTINPQDIESMEILKDGAAA
;
A
#
# COMPACT_ATOMS: atom_id res chain seq x y z
N MET A 1 5.55 6.61 7.08
CA MET A 1 6.49 5.47 7.15
C MET A 1 7.76 5.89 6.42
N LYS A 2 8.95 5.53 6.92
CA LYS A 2 10.24 5.92 6.31
C LYS A 2 10.81 4.80 5.42
N SER A 3 11.62 5.15 4.43
CA SER A 3 12.25 4.22 3.48
C SER A 3 12.95 3.04 4.15
N GLU A 4 13.57 3.23 5.32
CA GLU A 4 14.28 2.15 6.02
C GLU A 4 13.35 0.99 6.45
N ASP A 5 12.08 1.27 6.74
CA ASP A 5 11.12 0.23 7.13
C ASP A 5 10.57 -0.53 5.92
N LEU A 6 10.56 0.10 4.74
CA LEU A 6 10.20 -0.53 3.47
C LEU A 6 11.33 -1.44 2.97
N MET A 7 12.59 -1.02 3.13
CA MET A 7 13.77 -1.77 2.70
C MET A 7 14.15 -2.96 3.59
N LYS A 8 13.68 -3.01 4.85
CA LYS A 8 13.95 -4.14 5.78
C LYS A 8 13.34 -5.46 5.33
N ARG A 9 12.42 -5.43 4.37
CA ARG A 9 11.77 -6.60 3.80
C ARG A 9 12.19 -6.69 2.33
N ALA A 10 12.74 -7.83 1.93
CA ALA A 10 13.03 -8.14 0.52
C ALA A 10 11.72 -8.43 -0.24
N THR A 11 10.83 -7.44 -0.24
CA THR A 11 9.51 -7.52 -0.84
C THR A 11 9.54 -6.82 -2.18
N THR A 12 8.97 -7.46 -3.19
CA THR A 12 8.93 -6.95 -4.56
C THR A 12 7.91 -5.83 -4.76
N SER A 13 7.16 -5.48 -3.71
CA SER A 13 6.14 -4.44 -3.75
C SER A 13 6.05 -3.71 -2.41
N ALA A 14 5.90 -2.39 -2.48
CA ALA A 14 5.97 -1.52 -1.32
C ALA A 14 4.83 -1.79 -0.33
N THR A 15 3.67 -2.16 -0.87
CA THR A 15 2.45 -2.50 -0.13
C THR A 15 2.62 -3.72 0.78
N GLU A 16 3.46 -4.69 0.41
CA GLU A 16 3.73 -5.85 1.26
C GLU A 16 4.56 -5.46 2.50
N ALA A 17 5.50 -4.53 2.35
CA ALA A 17 6.26 -4.02 3.49
C ALA A 17 5.38 -3.25 4.49
N LEU A 18 4.23 -2.72 4.06
CA LEU A 18 3.24 -2.08 4.94
C LEU A 18 2.46 -3.08 5.80
N GLN A 19 2.47 -4.37 5.43
CA GLN A 19 1.68 -5.39 6.11
C GLN A 19 2.09 -5.50 7.58
N GLY A 20 1.12 -5.26 8.48
CA GLY A 20 1.32 -5.31 9.92
C GLY A 20 2.05 -4.09 10.52
N LYS A 21 2.47 -3.11 9.70
CA LYS A 21 3.08 -1.86 10.19
C LYS A 21 2.04 -0.81 10.55
N ILE A 22 0.86 -0.87 9.93
CA ILE A 22 -0.20 0.12 10.10
C ILE A 22 -1.47 -0.57 10.59
N ALA A 23 -1.91 -0.20 11.78
CA ALA A 23 -3.15 -0.73 12.36
C ALA A 23 -4.36 -0.41 11.47
N GLY A 24 -5.18 -1.42 11.22
CA GLY A 24 -6.37 -1.31 10.37
C GLY A 24 -6.09 -1.36 8.86
N VAL A 25 -4.85 -1.60 8.42
CA VAL A 25 -4.54 -1.85 7.00
C VAL A 25 -4.28 -3.34 6.82
N SER A 26 -5.06 -3.97 5.96
CA SER A 26 -4.90 -5.35 5.55
C SER A 26 -4.38 -5.40 4.13
N VAL A 27 -3.31 -6.14 3.92
CA VAL A 27 -2.67 -6.31 2.61
C VAL A 27 -2.83 -7.78 2.23
N LEU A 28 -3.51 -8.03 1.12
CA LEU A 28 -3.73 -9.35 0.55
C LEU A 28 -2.99 -9.45 -0.77
N LYS A 29 -2.09 -10.41 -0.89
CA LYS A 29 -1.50 -10.79 -2.17
C LYS A 29 -2.51 -11.62 -2.96
N THR A 30 -2.78 -11.23 -4.19
CA THR A 30 -3.69 -11.97 -5.10
C THR A 30 -2.97 -13.14 -5.80
N GLY A 31 -1.66 -13.34 -5.54
CA GLY A 31 -0.88 -14.47 -6.04
C GLY A 31 0.49 -14.63 -5.34
N GLY A 32 1.16 -15.76 -5.59
CA GLY A 32 2.45 -16.11 -4.98
C GLY A 32 3.69 -15.61 -5.73
N ASN A 33 3.50 -14.89 -6.83
CA ASN A 33 4.58 -14.48 -7.74
C ASN A 33 5.12 -13.11 -7.35
N ALA A 34 6.40 -12.84 -7.65
CA ALA A 34 6.95 -11.48 -7.60
C ALA A 34 6.18 -10.57 -8.58
N GLY A 35 5.67 -9.43 -8.11
CA GLY A 35 4.82 -8.55 -8.92
C GLY A 35 3.37 -9.02 -9.08
N ALA A 36 2.95 -10.09 -8.39
CA ALA A 36 1.53 -10.44 -8.33
C ALA A 36 0.74 -9.28 -7.68
N GLY A 37 -0.40 -8.94 -8.28
CA GLY A 37 -1.23 -7.83 -7.81
C GLY A 37 -1.52 -7.92 -6.31
N ILE A 38 -1.47 -6.78 -5.64
CA ILE A 38 -1.71 -6.68 -4.20
C ILE A 38 -2.99 -5.87 -3.98
N SER A 39 -3.95 -6.46 -3.26
CA SER A 39 -5.16 -5.78 -2.82
C SER A 39 -4.95 -5.27 -1.40
N VAL A 40 -5.05 -3.95 -1.21
CA VAL A 40 -4.98 -3.31 0.11
C VAL A 40 -6.40 -2.97 0.55
N LYS A 41 -6.69 -3.15 1.84
CA LYS A 41 -7.97 -2.84 2.46
C LYS A 41 -7.76 -2.05 3.73
N ILE A 42 -8.40 -0.88 3.82
CA ILE A 42 -8.30 0.01 4.98
C ILE A 42 -9.60 -0.10 5.79
N ARG A 43 -9.48 -0.50 7.07
CA ARG A 43 -10.59 -0.74 8.01
C ARG A 43 -11.56 -1.85 7.58
N GLY A 44 -11.04 -2.89 6.92
CA GLY A 44 -11.83 -4.06 6.49
C GLY A 44 -12.68 -3.80 5.24
N ILE A 45 -13.58 -4.73 4.94
CA ILE A 45 -14.50 -4.63 3.79
C ILE A 45 -15.74 -3.85 4.27
N LYS A 46 -15.84 -2.57 3.92
CA LYS A 46 -17.03 -1.75 4.22
C LYS A 46 -18.09 -1.78 3.11
N THR A 47 -17.70 -2.11 1.88
CA THR A 47 -18.62 -2.15 0.73
C THR A 47 -18.58 -3.51 0.05
N MET A 48 -19.72 -3.99 -0.43
CA MET A 48 -19.84 -5.18 -1.26
C MET A 48 -19.48 -4.82 -2.72
N GLY A 49 -18.21 -4.50 -2.97
CA GLY A 49 -17.69 -4.04 -4.27
C GLY A 49 -16.15 -3.93 -4.27
N SER A 50 -15.58 -3.20 -5.24
CA SER A 50 -14.14 -2.86 -5.23
C SER A 50 -13.86 -1.91 -4.06
N ASN A 51 -12.95 -2.33 -3.18
CA ASN A 51 -12.54 -1.62 -1.97
C ASN A 51 -11.05 -1.27 -2.01
N GLU A 52 -10.47 -1.23 -3.20
CA GLU A 52 -9.09 -0.77 -3.37
C GLU A 52 -9.01 0.72 -2.97
N PRO A 53 -8.02 1.11 -2.14
CA PRO A 53 -7.78 2.50 -1.82
C PRO A 53 -7.21 3.24 -3.03
N LEU A 54 -7.39 4.56 -3.03
CA LEU A 54 -6.73 5.43 -4.00
C LEU A 54 -5.24 5.57 -3.63
N TYR A 55 -4.36 5.29 -4.58
CA TYR A 55 -2.93 5.57 -4.45
C TYR A 55 -2.58 6.88 -5.14
N VAL A 56 -1.84 7.73 -4.43
CA VAL A 56 -1.34 9.01 -4.95
C VAL A 56 0.18 8.98 -4.90
N ILE A 57 0.81 9.25 -6.04
CA ILE A 57 2.25 9.20 -6.27
C ILE A 57 2.65 10.60 -6.73
N ASP A 58 3.48 11.29 -5.95
CA ASP A 58 3.95 12.65 -6.27
C ASP A 58 2.81 13.63 -6.64
N GLY A 59 1.64 13.46 -6.02
CA GLY A 59 0.45 14.29 -6.25
C GLY A 59 -0.49 13.80 -7.36
N TYR A 60 -0.16 12.72 -8.07
CA TYR A 60 -0.97 12.17 -9.15
C TYR A 60 -1.55 10.79 -8.78
N PRO A 61 -2.80 10.50 -9.17
CA PRO A 61 -3.36 9.17 -8.98
C PRO A 61 -2.63 8.15 -9.87
N GLY A 62 -2.28 7.00 -9.31
CA GLY A 62 -1.55 5.97 -10.04
C GLY A 62 -1.68 4.58 -9.41
N ASP A 63 -0.86 3.64 -9.88
CA ASP A 63 -0.81 2.27 -9.38
C ASP A 63 0.48 2.05 -8.58
N ILE A 64 0.35 1.57 -7.35
CA ILE A 64 1.50 1.29 -6.49
C ILE A 64 2.32 0.08 -6.94
N ASN A 65 1.78 -0.77 -7.82
CA ASN A 65 2.48 -1.94 -8.36
C ASN A 65 3.56 -1.56 -9.39
N THR A 66 3.52 -0.34 -9.95
CA THR A 66 4.50 0.12 -10.94
C THR A 66 5.67 0.88 -10.33
N ILE A 67 5.64 1.13 -9.02
CA ILE A 67 6.69 1.85 -8.30
C ILE A 67 7.66 0.85 -7.68
N ASN A 68 8.96 1.11 -7.85
CA ASN A 68 9.98 0.38 -7.12
C ASN A 68 9.97 0.84 -5.64
N PRO A 69 9.85 -0.08 -4.66
CA PRO A 69 9.89 0.27 -3.24
C PRO A 69 11.14 1.04 -2.80
N GLN A 70 12.24 0.91 -3.54
CA GLN A 70 13.49 1.62 -3.28
C GLN A 70 13.41 3.13 -3.58
N ASP A 71 12.48 3.54 -4.45
CA ASP A 71 12.30 4.93 -4.85
C ASP A 71 11.32 5.68 -3.91
N ILE A 72 10.79 4.99 -2.89
CA ILE A 72 9.81 5.56 -1.96
C ILE A 72 10.55 6.17 -0.76
N GLU A 73 10.59 7.51 -0.71
CA GLU A 73 11.12 8.25 0.45
C GLU A 73 10.20 8.12 1.67
N SER A 74 8.90 8.36 1.44
CA SER A 74 7.92 8.28 2.51
C SER A 74 6.58 7.81 1.98
N MET A 75 5.84 7.15 2.86
CA MET A 75 4.46 6.76 2.59
C MET A 75 3.57 7.16 3.76
N GLU A 76 2.49 7.83 3.41
CA GLU A 76 1.44 8.24 4.33
C GLU A 76 0.12 7.58 3.95
N ILE A 77 -0.63 7.17 4.97
CA ILE A 77 -1.93 6.52 4.77
C ILE A 77 -2.99 7.36 5.47
N LEU A 78 -3.81 8.02 4.67
CA LEU A 78 -4.95 8.82 5.12
C LEU A 78 -6.16 7.90 5.32
N LYS A 79 -6.56 7.67 6.58
CA LYS A 79 -7.62 6.70 6.93
C LYS A 79 -8.99 7.34 7.12
N ASP A 80 -9.06 8.50 7.78
CA ASP A 80 -10.25 9.31 7.97
C ASP A 80 -9.89 10.70 7.46
N GLY A 81 -10.51 11.13 6.36
CA GLY A 81 -10.69 12.52 5.90
C GLY A 81 -9.73 13.63 6.33
N ALA A 82 -8.46 13.36 6.65
CA ALA A 82 -7.53 14.37 7.17
C ALA A 82 -6.99 15.29 6.08
N ALA A 83 -7.58 15.22 4.88
CA ALA A 83 -7.61 16.33 3.95
C ALA A 83 -8.75 17.26 4.38
N ALA A 84 -8.43 18.20 5.25
CA ALA A 84 -9.06 19.52 5.22
C ALA A 84 -8.36 20.35 4.13
#